data_AF-A0A7S3LJY5-F1
#
_entry.id   AF-A0A7S3LJY5-F1
#
_cell.length_a   1.000
_cell.length_b   1.000
_cell.length_c   1.000
_cell.angle_alpha   90.00
_cell.angle_beta   90.00
_cell.angle_gamma   90.00
#
_symmetry.space_group_name_H-M   'P 1'
#
loop_
_entity.id
_entity.type
_entity.pdbx_description
1 polymer ?
#
loop_
_entity_poly.entity_id
_entity_poly.type
_entity_poly.pdbx_seq_one_letter_code
_entity_poly.pdbx_strand_id
1 'polypeptide(L)'
;MAESTELGSITRYLVGKVTSKDRKYHLQTFKNCFIGSEAVTEMVDSGLVPSRDEAVQLGKEMLKEGLLKHVTDDNDFEDERLFYRFTMLETPRGHIEGHVSWADFKDTNATTKVSFSGNIDNGEREMDEEVSPLDEHNIKLLDLVKPKSWVDPVPLDKYNLVVIGAGAGGLISAIQSAGLQGKVALIEKHLLGGDCLNVGCVPSKALIRCARAVKEMKNAEEFGIEIEGKANVNFGRIMERMRRLRAKIAPADSAKRYTGLGVNVFQGHARFTSKNTVEVNGKRLKFAKCIIATGARAFVPPIPGLKEVPYLTNSSLFNLTELPEVFGVIGSGPIGVEMAQCFARFGSKVVLFDLMEKILPREDPDAASIIQSALEEDGVEFRFKSMISKVDYDTESKKITMTFTQDGGSAQTITLDQLLVSAGRAPNVEELDLEKAGVEYKTKGFRGLVVKDTLQTTNPKIYGVGDVCLPYQFTHMADASAKIAFRNSMFPVVSEKVSKLIIPWCTYTSPEISHVGAYEKELDEKDIKYEVWIASLEHNDRAILEGDNDGFVKLISKAGTDTILGATIVAENAGDMISEVSVAMQAGMGLKALSTVIHPYPTQADAIRIAAGGFNKTRLTPGTKRLLKTIISLRN
;
A
#
# COMPACT_ATOMS: atom_id res chain seq x y z
N MET A 1 -28.47 10.16 5.89
CA MET A 1 -29.13 11.48 5.74
C MET A 1 -29.92 11.60 4.42
N ALA A 2 -30.94 10.77 4.20
CA ALA A 2 -31.94 11.00 3.14
C ALA A 2 -33.30 11.42 3.74
N GLU A 3 -33.30 11.83 5.00
CA GLU A 3 -34.53 12.01 5.78
C GLU A 3 -35.10 13.44 5.71
N SER A 4 -34.34 14.44 5.23
CA SER A 4 -34.78 15.84 5.17
C SER A 4 -34.70 16.52 3.79
N THR A 5 -34.36 15.81 2.71
CA THR A 5 -34.34 16.40 1.36
C THR A 5 -35.67 16.20 0.62
N GLU A 6 -36.07 17.18 -0.18
CA GLU A 6 -37.24 17.13 -1.06
C GLU A 6 -37.23 15.86 -1.93
N LEU A 7 -36.07 15.54 -2.51
CA LEU A 7 -35.78 14.30 -3.24
C LEU A 7 -36.07 13.01 -2.45
N GLY A 8 -35.77 12.97 -1.15
CA GLY A 8 -36.04 11.81 -0.30
C GLY A 8 -37.53 11.56 -0.08
N SER A 9 -38.33 12.63 -0.01
CA SER A 9 -39.79 12.54 0.11
C SER A 9 -40.44 12.10 -1.21
N ILE A 10 -39.94 12.61 -2.34
CA ILE A 10 -40.34 12.18 -3.69
C ILE A 10 -40.02 10.70 -3.90
N THR A 11 -38.84 10.24 -3.48
CA THR A 11 -38.44 8.83 -3.59
C THR A 11 -39.40 7.92 -2.81
N ARG A 12 -39.81 8.31 -1.60
CA ARG A 12 -40.80 7.56 -0.80
C ARG A 12 -42.16 7.47 -1.48
N TYR A 13 -42.62 8.56 -2.09
CA TYR A 13 -43.84 8.55 -2.89
C TYR A 13 -43.74 7.52 -4.02
N LEU A 14 -42.66 7.57 -4.80
CA LEU A 14 -42.44 6.67 -5.94
C LEU A 14 -42.32 5.20 -5.52
N VAL A 15 -41.67 4.91 -4.39
CA VAL A 15 -41.63 3.54 -3.84
C VAL A 15 -43.02 2.97 -3.60
N GLY A 16 -43.98 3.79 -3.18
CA GLY A 16 -45.36 3.37 -2.95
C GLY A 16 -46.22 3.26 -4.20
N LYS A 17 -45.76 3.79 -5.35
CA LYS A 17 -46.57 3.94 -6.57
C LYS A 17 -46.03 3.16 -7.76
N VAL A 18 -44.70 3.11 -7.90
CA VAL A 18 -44.03 2.40 -8.98
C VAL A 18 -43.92 0.92 -8.61
N THR A 19 -44.45 0.05 -9.48
CA THR A 19 -44.49 -1.40 -9.22
C THR A 19 -43.09 -2.01 -9.23
N SER A 20 -42.59 -2.32 -8.04
CA SER A 20 -41.32 -3.01 -7.84
C SER A 20 -41.54 -4.53 -7.73
N LYS A 21 -40.89 -5.32 -8.59
CA LYS A 21 -41.01 -6.79 -8.61
C LYS A 21 -39.78 -7.44 -9.22
N ASP A 22 -39.62 -8.73 -8.95
CA ASP A 22 -38.57 -9.54 -9.58
C ASP A 22 -38.84 -9.65 -11.09
N ARG A 23 -37.86 -9.27 -11.91
CA ARG A 23 -37.91 -9.37 -13.38
C ARG A 23 -36.76 -10.24 -13.90
N LYS A 24 -36.99 -10.96 -15.00
CA LYS A 24 -35.95 -11.79 -15.65
C LYS A 24 -35.53 -11.18 -16.98
N TYR A 25 -34.23 -11.15 -17.25
CA TYR A 25 -33.65 -10.74 -18.52
C TYR A 25 -32.35 -11.51 -18.77
N HIS A 26 -32.18 -12.05 -20.00
CA HIS A 26 -31.06 -12.91 -20.41
C HIS A 26 -30.58 -13.91 -19.34
N LEU A 27 -31.48 -14.76 -18.83
CA LEU A 27 -31.23 -15.79 -17.82
C LEU A 27 -30.89 -15.27 -16.40
N GLN A 28 -30.77 -13.95 -16.20
CA GLN A 28 -30.56 -13.32 -14.90
C GLN A 28 -31.90 -12.87 -14.29
N THR A 29 -32.05 -13.01 -12.97
CA THR A 29 -33.21 -12.50 -12.23
C THR A 29 -32.80 -11.26 -11.44
N PHE A 30 -33.40 -10.12 -11.76
CA PHE A 30 -33.23 -8.85 -11.07
C PHE A 30 -34.34 -8.69 -10.04
N LYS A 31 -33.97 -8.73 -8.76
CA LYS A 31 -34.94 -8.67 -7.67
C LYS A 31 -35.41 -7.26 -7.38
N ASN A 32 -36.68 -7.10 -7.04
CA ASN A 32 -37.27 -5.84 -6.58
C ASN A 32 -36.90 -4.61 -7.43
N CYS A 33 -36.91 -4.75 -8.76
CA CYS A 33 -36.63 -3.64 -9.67
C CYS A 33 -37.92 -2.97 -10.15
N PHE A 34 -37.81 -1.80 -10.77
CA PHE A 34 -38.86 -1.11 -11.51
C PHE A 34 -38.35 -0.69 -12.89
N ILE A 35 -39.23 -0.26 -13.79
CA ILE A 35 -38.88 0.16 -15.15
C ILE A 35 -38.76 1.70 -15.22
N GLY A 36 -37.69 2.22 -15.83
CA GLY A 36 -37.45 3.67 -15.95
C GLY A 36 -38.65 4.42 -16.53
N SER A 37 -39.16 3.97 -17.67
CA SER A 37 -40.33 4.60 -18.31
C SER A 37 -41.64 4.49 -17.53
N GLU A 38 -41.80 3.47 -16.68
CA GLU A 38 -42.95 3.36 -15.76
C GLU A 38 -42.84 4.41 -14.66
N ALA A 39 -41.64 4.64 -14.11
CA ALA A 39 -41.39 5.67 -13.11
C ALA A 39 -41.54 7.09 -13.69
N VAL A 40 -41.04 7.34 -14.90
CA VAL A 40 -41.23 8.63 -15.61
C VAL A 40 -42.71 8.92 -15.79
N THR A 41 -43.49 7.93 -16.20
CA THR A 41 -44.94 8.08 -16.39
C THR A 41 -45.63 8.42 -15.06
N GLU A 42 -45.29 7.72 -13.97
CA GLU A 42 -45.83 8.04 -12.65
C GLU A 42 -45.44 9.45 -12.18
N MET A 43 -44.21 9.90 -12.41
CA MET A 43 -43.76 11.25 -12.02
C MET A 43 -44.58 12.35 -12.72
N VAL A 44 -44.90 12.17 -14.00
CA VAL A 44 -45.71 13.13 -14.77
C VAL A 44 -47.19 13.04 -14.37
N ASP A 45 -47.75 11.83 -14.31
CA ASP A 45 -49.19 11.63 -14.03
C ASP A 45 -49.59 12.06 -12.62
N SER A 46 -48.67 11.96 -11.66
CA SER A 46 -48.85 12.45 -10.29
C SER A 46 -48.64 13.95 -10.13
N GLY A 47 -48.16 14.64 -11.17
CA GLY A 47 -47.85 16.07 -11.14
C GLY A 47 -46.59 16.42 -10.35
N LEU A 48 -45.70 15.45 -10.08
CA LEU A 48 -44.40 15.72 -9.44
C LEU A 48 -43.52 16.60 -10.32
N VAL A 49 -43.64 16.43 -11.64
CA VAL A 49 -42.94 17.23 -12.66
C VAL A 49 -43.86 17.47 -13.85
N PRO A 50 -43.72 18.60 -14.56
CA PRO A 50 -44.59 18.99 -15.67
C PRO A 50 -44.29 18.28 -16.99
N SER A 51 -43.12 17.65 -17.15
CA SER A 51 -42.71 17.00 -18.41
C SER A 51 -41.89 15.73 -18.19
N ARG A 52 -41.83 14.87 -19.20
CA ARG A 52 -41.01 13.65 -19.18
C ARG A 52 -39.51 13.97 -19.13
N ASP A 53 -39.07 15.04 -19.77
CA ASP A 53 -37.66 15.49 -19.72
C ASP A 53 -37.26 15.89 -18.30
N GLU A 54 -38.14 16.59 -17.59
CA GLU A 54 -37.92 16.93 -16.18
C GLU A 54 -37.98 15.70 -15.27
N ALA A 55 -38.80 14.69 -15.58
CA ALA A 55 -38.83 13.41 -14.87
C ALA A 55 -37.50 12.64 -15.02
N VAL A 56 -36.92 12.65 -16.23
CA VAL A 56 -35.60 12.05 -16.49
C VAL A 56 -34.53 12.79 -15.69
N GLN A 57 -34.54 14.12 -15.71
CA GLN A 57 -33.57 14.93 -14.96
C GLN A 57 -33.67 14.67 -13.44
N LEU A 58 -34.89 14.64 -12.90
CA LEU A 58 -35.16 14.30 -11.50
C LEU A 58 -34.64 12.89 -11.17
N GLY A 59 -34.87 11.92 -12.04
CA GLY A 59 -34.35 10.55 -11.86
C GLY A 59 -32.81 10.48 -11.93
N LYS A 60 -32.15 11.30 -12.76
CA LYS A 60 -30.68 11.42 -12.81
C LYS A 60 -30.13 12.03 -11.51
N GLU A 61 -30.83 13.01 -10.94
CA GLU A 61 -30.49 13.57 -9.63
C GLU A 61 -30.69 12.55 -8.51
N MET A 62 -31.79 11.80 -8.52
CA MET A 62 -32.00 10.69 -7.58
C MET A 62 -30.93 9.60 -7.70
N LEU A 63 -30.45 9.31 -8.92
CA LEU A 63 -29.36 8.36 -9.17
C LEU A 63 -28.03 8.89 -8.61
N LYS A 64 -27.73 10.17 -8.82
CA LYS A 64 -26.53 10.85 -8.31
C LYS A 64 -26.50 10.93 -6.78
N GLU A 65 -27.65 11.17 -6.15
CA GLU A 65 -27.82 11.15 -4.70
C GLU A 65 -27.91 9.73 -4.11
N GLY A 66 -27.91 8.71 -4.96
CA GLY A 66 -27.94 7.30 -4.55
C GLY A 66 -29.27 6.85 -3.96
N LEU A 67 -30.38 7.50 -4.32
CA LEU A 67 -31.75 7.15 -3.92
C LEU A 67 -32.36 6.05 -4.80
N LEU A 68 -31.84 5.92 -6.02
CA LEU A 68 -32.08 4.81 -6.93
C LEU A 68 -30.79 4.45 -7.67
N LYS A 69 -30.75 3.27 -8.28
CA LYS A 69 -29.63 2.83 -9.12
C LYS A 69 -30.11 1.98 -10.30
N HIS A 70 -29.38 2.00 -11.40
CA HIS A 70 -29.58 1.04 -12.49
C HIS A 70 -29.21 -0.37 -12.01
N VAL A 71 -29.93 -1.41 -12.41
CA VAL A 71 -29.71 -2.75 -11.85
C VAL A 71 -28.32 -3.35 -12.13
N THR A 72 -27.63 -2.86 -13.16
CA THR A 72 -26.25 -3.24 -13.53
C THR A 72 -25.24 -2.11 -13.36
N ASP A 73 -25.66 -0.93 -12.88
CA ASP A 73 -24.82 0.27 -12.76
C ASP A 73 -24.21 0.80 -14.10
N ASP A 74 -24.68 0.30 -15.25
CA ASP A 74 -24.14 0.66 -16.59
C ASP A 74 -24.80 1.88 -17.26
N ASN A 75 -25.91 2.39 -16.72
CA ASN A 75 -26.69 3.46 -17.36
C ASN A 75 -27.13 4.53 -16.36
N ASP A 76 -27.24 5.77 -16.85
CA ASP A 76 -27.98 6.83 -16.17
C ASP A 76 -29.48 6.50 -16.11
N PHE A 77 -30.26 7.35 -15.43
CA PHE A 77 -31.71 7.25 -15.45
C PHE A 77 -32.26 7.74 -16.79
N GLU A 78 -32.97 6.88 -17.51
CA GLU A 78 -33.51 7.16 -18.84
C GLU A 78 -34.99 6.76 -18.91
N ASP A 79 -35.75 7.45 -19.78
CA ASP A 79 -37.15 7.13 -20.09
C ASP A 79 -37.25 5.91 -21.03
N GLU A 80 -36.66 4.81 -20.59
CA GLU A 80 -36.58 3.58 -21.35
C GLU A 80 -37.01 2.37 -20.52
N ARG A 81 -37.09 1.21 -21.18
CA ARG A 81 -37.38 -0.07 -20.52
C ARG A 81 -36.17 -0.66 -19.78
N LEU A 82 -35.36 0.21 -19.18
CA LEU A 82 -34.24 -0.17 -18.32
C LEU A 82 -34.73 -0.46 -16.91
N PHE A 83 -34.00 -1.30 -16.18
CA PHE A 83 -34.38 -1.69 -14.83
C PHE A 83 -33.61 -0.88 -13.80
N TYR A 84 -34.34 -0.33 -12.84
CA TYR A 84 -33.80 0.43 -11.72
C TYR A 84 -34.26 -0.16 -10.40
N ARG A 85 -33.62 0.22 -9.29
CA ARG A 85 -33.99 -0.19 -7.93
C ARG A 85 -33.94 1.01 -7.01
N PHE A 86 -34.93 1.15 -6.13
CA PHE A 86 -34.87 2.11 -5.03
C PHE A 86 -33.90 1.58 -3.98
N THR A 87 -32.86 2.35 -3.66
CA THR A 87 -31.82 1.94 -2.71
C THR A 87 -32.36 1.87 -1.28
N MET A 88 -33.38 2.67 -0.97
CA MET A 88 -34.07 2.67 0.33
C MET A 88 -34.85 1.39 0.65
N LEU A 89 -35.11 0.54 -0.35
CA LEU A 89 -35.71 -0.79 -0.16
C LEU A 89 -34.66 -1.88 0.07
N GLU A 90 -33.36 -1.55 -0.06
CA GLU A 90 -32.29 -2.47 0.28
C GLU A 90 -32.05 -2.46 1.80
N THR A 91 -31.65 -3.60 2.37
CA THR A 91 -31.23 -3.68 3.76
C THR A 91 -30.17 -2.60 4.01
N PRO A 92 -30.31 -1.74 5.05
CA PRO A 92 -29.40 -0.64 5.28
C PRO A 92 -27.95 -1.13 5.29
N ARG A 93 -27.20 -0.73 4.26
CA ARG A 93 -25.75 -0.85 4.24
C ARG A 93 -25.19 0.21 5.19
N GLY A 94 -23.94 0.03 5.64
CA GLY A 94 -23.33 0.99 6.56
C GLY A 94 -23.41 2.41 5.97
N HIS A 95 -23.72 3.39 6.80
CA HIS A 95 -23.96 4.75 6.35
C HIS A 95 -23.54 5.76 7.42
N ILE A 96 -23.48 7.03 7.02
CA ILE A 96 -23.22 8.15 7.92
C ILE A 96 -24.56 8.68 8.44
N GLU A 97 -24.73 8.68 9.77
CA GLU A 97 -25.88 9.27 10.45
C GLU A 97 -25.50 10.64 11.04
N GLY A 98 -26.25 11.69 10.67
CA GLY A 98 -25.93 13.08 11.02
C GLY A 98 -24.71 13.66 10.28
N HIS A 99 -24.36 14.90 10.63
CA HIS A 99 -23.15 15.59 10.18
C HIS A 99 -22.18 15.71 11.36
N VAL A 100 -21.42 14.65 11.63
CA VAL A 100 -20.29 14.71 12.56
C VAL A 100 -19.03 14.51 11.75
N SER A 101 -18.30 15.61 11.53
CA SER A 101 -16.99 15.63 10.88
C SER A 101 -15.89 15.60 11.94
N TRP A 102 -14.72 15.10 11.57
CA TRP A 102 -13.52 15.27 12.40
C TRP A 102 -13.17 16.75 12.63
N ALA A 103 -13.67 17.69 11.81
CA ALA A 103 -13.58 19.13 12.05
C ALA A 103 -14.26 19.57 13.36
N ASP A 104 -15.32 18.89 13.79
CA ASP A 104 -16.06 19.25 15.00
C ASP A 104 -15.26 18.97 16.28
N PHE A 105 -14.16 18.21 16.16
CA PHE A 105 -13.23 17.88 17.24
C PHE A 105 -11.92 18.66 17.13
N LYS A 106 -11.82 19.60 16.17
CA LYS A 106 -10.69 20.50 16.07
C LYS A 106 -10.75 21.49 17.23
N ASP A 107 -9.79 21.38 18.15
CA ASP A 107 -9.68 22.30 19.28
C ASP A 107 -9.50 23.73 18.74
N THR A 108 -10.51 24.58 18.94
CA THR A 108 -10.48 25.97 18.45
C THR A 108 -9.72 26.92 19.38
N ASN A 109 -9.26 26.44 20.54
CA ASN A 109 -8.51 27.23 21.51
C ASN A 109 -7.14 26.59 21.82
N ALA A 110 -6.24 26.63 20.83
CA ALA A 110 -4.83 26.32 21.02
C ALA A 110 -4.09 27.45 21.80
N THR A 111 -4.52 27.76 23.03
CA THR A 111 -3.75 28.57 24.00
C THR A 111 -4.22 28.36 25.45
N THR A 112 -4.57 27.15 25.89
CA THR A 112 -4.37 26.73 27.30
C THR A 112 -4.66 25.24 27.47
N LYS A 113 -3.69 24.48 27.98
CA LYS A 113 -3.95 23.12 28.49
C LYS A 113 -4.93 23.22 29.66
N VAL A 114 -6.16 22.75 29.48
CA VAL A 114 -7.06 22.42 30.59
C VAL A 114 -7.61 21.02 30.38
N SER A 115 -7.49 20.20 31.42
CA SER A 115 -7.88 18.80 31.49
C SER A 115 -9.38 18.60 31.23
N PHE A 116 -9.71 17.72 30.29
CA PHE A 116 -11.06 17.15 30.17
C PHE A 116 -11.28 16.14 31.30
N SER A 117 -11.89 16.60 32.39
CA SER A 117 -12.59 15.77 33.36
C SER A 117 -14.01 16.30 33.50
N GLY A 118 -14.91 15.72 32.72
CA GLY A 118 -16.35 15.74 32.93
C GLY A 118 -16.80 14.29 32.89
N ASN A 119 -17.43 13.81 33.96
CA ASN A 119 -17.75 12.41 34.25
C ASN A 119 -18.26 11.61 33.03
N ILE A 120 -17.34 10.88 32.40
CA ILE A 120 -17.60 9.69 31.60
C ILE A 120 -16.66 8.63 32.17
N ASP A 121 -17.25 7.47 32.43
CA ASP A 121 -16.67 6.31 33.11
C ASP A 121 -15.21 6.03 32.68
N ASN A 122 -14.33 5.81 33.66
CA ASN A 122 -12.88 5.61 33.48
C ASN A 122 -12.58 4.20 32.93
N GLY A 123 -13.08 3.92 31.72
CA GLY A 123 -12.54 2.87 30.86
C GLY A 123 -11.26 3.37 30.19
N GLU A 124 -10.25 2.51 30.12
CA GLU A 124 -8.93 2.74 29.54
C GLU A 124 -8.96 3.67 28.31
N ARG A 125 -8.27 4.82 28.40
CA ARG A 125 -8.03 5.70 27.26
C ARG A 125 -7.06 5.01 26.30
N GLU A 126 -7.56 4.28 25.32
CA GLU A 126 -6.82 4.09 24.07
C GLU A 126 -6.71 5.47 23.41
N MET A 127 -5.50 6.00 23.28
CA MET A 127 -5.26 7.26 22.56
C MET A 127 -5.63 7.07 21.08
N ASP A 128 -6.87 7.43 20.74
CA ASP A 128 -7.52 7.22 19.45
C ASP A 128 -7.07 8.21 18.34
N GLU A 129 -5.88 8.81 18.46
CA GLU A 129 -5.35 9.78 17.48
C GLU A 129 -4.08 9.25 16.78
N GLU A 130 -4.26 8.24 15.92
CA GLU A 130 -3.21 7.76 15.01
C GLU A 130 -2.76 8.82 14.00
N VAL A 131 -3.58 9.85 13.75
CA VAL A 131 -3.35 10.86 12.71
C VAL A 131 -3.35 12.26 13.33
N SER A 132 -2.22 12.95 13.22
CA SER A 132 -2.01 14.30 13.74
C SER A 132 -1.13 15.11 12.77
N PRO A 133 -1.22 16.46 12.73
CA PRO A 133 -2.22 17.31 13.37
C PRO A 133 -3.60 17.20 12.71
N LEU A 134 -4.68 17.64 13.38
CA LEU A 134 -6.02 17.76 12.78
C LEU A 134 -6.15 19.02 11.93
N ASP A 135 -5.35 19.11 10.86
CA ASP A 135 -5.53 20.10 9.81
C ASP A 135 -6.62 19.69 8.81
N GLU A 136 -6.95 20.57 7.85
CA GLU A 136 -8.02 20.33 6.88
C GLU A 136 -7.82 19.03 6.07
N HIS A 137 -6.57 18.66 5.79
CA HIS A 137 -6.25 17.49 4.96
C HIS A 137 -6.40 16.20 5.77
N ASN A 138 -5.92 16.18 7.01
CA ASN A 138 -6.11 15.03 7.90
C ASN A 138 -7.57 14.85 8.31
N ILE A 139 -8.31 15.93 8.55
CA ILE A 139 -9.77 15.86 8.77
C ILE A 139 -10.46 15.22 7.56
N LYS A 140 -10.15 15.70 6.35
CA LYS A 140 -10.71 15.13 5.11
C LYS A 140 -10.35 13.66 4.93
N LEU A 141 -9.12 13.26 5.26
CA LEU A 141 -8.71 11.85 5.26
C LEU A 141 -9.58 11.04 6.22
N LEU A 142 -9.65 11.45 7.49
CA LEU A 142 -10.37 10.73 8.53
C LEU A 142 -11.87 10.62 8.24
N ASP A 143 -12.50 11.69 7.72
CA ASP A 143 -13.91 11.67 7.28
C ASP A 143 -14.17 10.62 6.18
N LEU A 144 -13.16 10.28 5.37
CA LEU A 144 -13.27 9.27 4.30
C LEU A 144 -13.01 7.84 4.80
N VAL A 145 -11.98 7.66 5.64
CA VAL A 145 -11.43 6.33 5.96
C VAL A 145 -11.77 5.82 7.37
N LYS A 146 -12.24 6.69 8.27
CA LYS A 146 -12.82 6.35 9.59
C LYS A 146 -13.86 7.41 10.00
N PRO A 147 -14.96 7.58 9.26
CA PRO A 147 -16.00 8.54 9.62
C PRO A 147 -16.54 8.28 11.04
N LYS A 148 -16.53 9.28 11.93
CA LYS A 148 -16.98 9.13 13.32
C LYS A 148 -18.46 8.77 13.45
N SER A 149 -19.27 9.27 12.54
CA SER A 149 -20.72 9.05 12.47
C SER A 149 -21.08 7.76 11.70
N TRP A 150 -20.13 6.84 11.55
CA TRP A 150 -20.37 5.58 10.86
C TRP A 150 -21.32 4.68 11.66
N VAL A 151 -22.43 4.33 11.04
CA VAL A 151 -23.37 3.33 11.56
C VAL A 151 -23.14 2.02 10.82
N ASP A 152 -22.71 1.01 11.57
CA ASP A 152 -22.51 -0.34 11.05
C ASP A 152 -23.80 -0.91 10.43
N PRO A 153 -23.71 -1.64 9.31
CA PRO A 153 -24.86 -2.28 8.69
C PRO A 153 -25.56 -3.29 9.61
N VAL A 154 -26.80 -3.62 9.25
CA VAL A 154 -27.49 -4.77 9.84
C VAL A 154 -26.87 -6.05 9.27
N PRO A 155 -26.40 -7.00 10.12
CA PRO A 155 -25.83 -8.25 9.64
C PRO A 155 -26.80 -9.04 8.78
N LEU A 156 -26.30 -9.62 7.69
CA LEU A 156 -27.04 -10.61 6.92
C LEU A 156 -26.98 -11.98 7.61
N ASP A 157 -27.97 -12.83 7.39
CA ASP A 157 -28.00 -14.21 7.93
C ASP A 157 -26.71 -15.00 7.63
N LYS A 158 -26.13 -14.75 6.45
CA LYS A 158 -24.89 -15.36 5.99
C LYS A 158 -24.25 -14.54 4.87
N TYR A 159 -22.93 -14.34 4.99
CA TYR A 159 -22.08 -13.76 3.98
C TYR A 159 -21.43 -14.83 3.10
N ASN A 160 -21.24 -14.53 1.81
CA ASN A 160 -20.39 -15.32 0.94
C ASN A 160 -18.93 -15.18 1.34
N LEU A 161 -18.51 -13.95 1.66
CA LEU A 161 -17.16 -13.62 2.08
C LEU A 161 -17.18 -12.64 3.26
N VAL A 162 -16.48 -12.99 4.34
CA VAL A 162 -16.07 -12.03 5.38
C VAL A 162 -14.59 -11.72 5.16
N VAL A 163 -14.22 -10.45 5.19
CA VAL A 163 -12.84 -9.98 5.08
C VAL A 163 -12.49 -9.24 6.36
N ILE A 164 -11.39 -9.62 7.00
CA ILE A 164 -10.89 -8.98 8.23
C ILE A 164 -9.63 -8.17 7.87
N GLY A 165 -9.70 -6.86 8.03
CA GLY A 165 -8.68 -5.89 7.62
C GLY A 165 -9.00 -5.27 6.25
N ALA A 166 -8.89 -3.94 6.17
CA ALA A 166 -9.15 -3.10 5.01
C ALA A 166 -7.88 -2.38 4.51
N GLY A 167 -6.73 -3.06 4.61
CA GLY A 167 -5.57 -2.76 3.77
C GLY A 167 -5.73 -3.30 2.35
N ALA A 168 -4.72 -3.09 1.49
CA ALA A 168 -4.77 -3.47 0.06
C ALA A 168 -5.31 -4.89 -0.21
N GLY A 169 -4.81 -5.91 0.49
CA GLY A 169 -5.27 -7.29 0.32
C GLY A 169 -6.75 -7.50 0.67
N GLY A 170 -7.24 -6.85 1.73
CA GLY A 170 -8.63 -6.95 2.15
C GLY A 170 -9.59 -6.18 1.25
N LEU A 171 -9.21 -4.95 0.90
CA LEU A 171 -9.92 -4.08 -0.05
C LEU A 171 -10.09 -4.75 -1.42
N ILE A 172 -9.05 -5.37 -1.96
CA ILE A 172 -9.10 -6.12 -3.23
C ILE A 172 -9.96 -7.38 -3.10
N SER A 173 -9.86 -8.11 -1.98
CA SER A 173 -10.68 -9.29 -1.72
C SER A 173 -12.18 -8.96 -1.68
N ALA A 174 -12.54 -7.84 -1.04
CA ALA A 174 -13.91 -7.40 -0.91
C ALA A 174 -14.51 -6.99 -2.27
N ILE A 175 -13.80 -6.17 -3.07
CA ILE A 175 -14.28 -5.72 -4.37
C ILE A 175 -14.47 -6.89 -5.34
N GLN A 176 -13.53 -7.85 -5.40
CA GLN A 176 -13.67 -9.00 -6.29
C GLN A 176 -14.94 -9.80 -6.02
N SER A 177 -15.25 -10.05 -4.75
CA SER A 177 -16.47 -10.76 -4.39
C SER A 177 -17.74 -9.92 -4.60
N ALA A 178 -17.68 -8.61 -4.37
CA ALA A 178 -18.81 -7.71 -4.54
C ALA A 178 -19.16 -7.50 -6.03
N GLY A 179 -18.15 -7.43 -6.92
CA GLY A 179 -18.34 -7.34 -8.36
C GLY A 179 -19.03 -8.56 -8.97
N LEU A 180 -18.98 -9.72 -8.30
CA LEU A 180 -19.77 -10.91 -8.63
C LEU A 180 -21.12 -10.97 -7.89
N GLN A 181 -21.58 -9.84 -7.35
CA GLN A 181 -22.81 -9.70 -6.57
C GLN A 181 -22.84 -10.56 -5.30
N GLY A 182 -21.68 -10.93 -4.77
CA GLY A 182 -21.55 -11.68 -3.53
C GLY A 182 -21.94 -10.83 -2.31
N LYS A 183 -22.51 -11.47 -1.29
CA LYS A 183 -22.73 -10.85 0.02
C LYS A 183 -21.41 -10.76 0.77
N VAL A 184 -20.83 -9.57 0.85
CA VAL A 184 -19.52 -9.32 1.46
C VAL A 184 -19.65 -8.49 2.73
N ALA A 185 -18.96 -8.93 3.79
CA ALA A 185 -18.66 -8.08 4.93
C ALA A 185 -17.17 -7.76 4.96
N LEU A 186 -16.81 -6.49 5.16
CA LEU A 186 -15.45 -6.02 5.38
C LEU A 186 -15.39 -5.42 6.78
N ILE A 187 -14.45 -5.88 7.61
CA ILE A 187 -14.30 -5.42 8.99
C ILE A 187 -12.95 -4.71 9.13
N GLU A 188 -12.93 -3.48 9.62
CA GLU A 188 -11.73 -2.70 9.87
C GLU A 188 -11.80 -2.03 11.24
N LYS A 189 -10.74 -2.11 12.04
CA LYS A 189 -10.70 -1.52 13.39
C LYS A 189 -10.02 -0.14 13.43
N HIS A 190 -9.13 0.13 12.48
CA HIS A 190 -8.38 1.38 12.30
C HIS A 190 -8.91 2.16 11.08
N LEU A 191 -8.01 2.64 10.23
CA LEU A 191 -8.29 3.42 9.03
C LEU A 191 -8.37 2.50 7.81
N LEU A 192 -9.42 2.63 7.01
CA LEU A 192 -9.46 1.99 5.69
C LEU A 192 -8.27 2.46 4.82
N GLY A 193 -7.82 1.60 3.91
CA GLY A 193 -6.58 1.77 3.15
C GLY A 193 -5.36 1.14 3.84
N GLY A 194 -5.46 0.84 5.14
CA GLY A 194 -4.40 0.20 5.94
C GLY A 194 -3.09 0.98 5.92
N ASP A 195 -1.97 0.28 6.15
CA ASP A 195 -0.63 0.90 6.21
C ASP A 195 -0.29 1.67 4.93
N CYS A 196 -0.57 1.10 3.75
CA CYS A 196 -0.10 1.65 2.47
C CYS A 196 -0.58 3.10 2.23
N LEU A 197 -1.87 3.36 2.42
CA LEU A 197 -2.44 4.70 2.30
C LEU A 197 -2.04 5.59 3.47
N ASN A 198 -2.16 5.08 4.69
CA ASN A 198 -2.19 5.92 5.87
C ASN A 198 -0.79 6.19 6.43
N VAL A 199 0.06 5.15 6.54
CA VAL A 199 1.30 5.17 7.35
C VAL A 199 2.43 4.37 6.69
N GLY A 200 2.48 4.37 5.36
CA GLY A 200 3.37 3.51 4.57
C GLY A 200 3.74 4.15 3.24
N CYS A 201 3.41 3.46 2.13
CA CYS A 201 3.90 3.81 0.79
C CYS A 201 3.49 5.23 0.35
N VAL A 202 2.22 5.61 0.48
CA VAL A 202 1.74 6.92 0.02
C VAL A 202 2.47 8.08 0.74
N PRO A 203 2.49 8.15 2.09
CA PRO A 203 3.17 9.25 2.76
C PRO A 203 4.69 9.20 2.58
N SER A 204 5.33 8.02 2.59
CA SER A 204 6.79 7.93 2.43
C SER A 204 7.25 8.40 1.05
N LYS A 205 6.55 7.99 -0.03
CA LYS A 205 6.91 8.38 -1.41
C LYS A 205 6.64 9.87 -1.66
N ALA A 206 5.68 10.47 -0.96
CA ALA A 206 5.48 11.92 -0.98
C ALA A 206 6.67 12.69 -0.36
N LEU A 207 7.26 12.18 0.74
CA LEU A 207 8.45 12.76 1.36
C LEU A 207 9.70 12.56 0.49
N ILE A 208 9.90 11.35 -0.06
CA ILE A 208 11.03 11.04 -0.94
C ILE A 208 11.10 12.00 -2.13
N ARG A 209 9.98 12.29 -2.79
CA ARG A 209 9.98 13.27 -3.90
C ARG A 209 10.42 14.67 -3.43
N CYS A 210 10.00 15.09 -2.23
CA CYS A 210 10.43 16.37 -1.67
C CYS A 210 11.93 16.35 -1.37
N ALA A 211 12.46 15.24 -0.84
CA ALA A 211 13.88 15.08 -0.56
C ALA A 211 14.73 15.12 -1.84
N ARG A 212 14.27 14.50 -2.93
CA ARG A 212 14.88 14.61 -4.27
C ARG A 212 14.95 16.06 -4.74
N ALA A 213 13.84 16.81 -4.62
CA ALA A 213 13.84 18.24 -4.99
C ALA A 213 14.81 19.08 -4.14
N VAL A 214 15.00 18.74 -2.87
CA VAL A 214 16.00 19.41 -2.02
C VAL A 214 17.42 19.09 -2.46
N LYS A 215 17.70 17.86 -2.93
CA LYS A 215 19.01 17.49 -3.50
C LYS A 215 19.26 18.24 -4.82
N GLU A 216 18.30 18.22 -5.75
CA GLU A 216 18.36 18.98 -7.01
C GLU A 216 18.67 20.46 -6.75
N MET A 217 18.00 21.07 -5.76
CA MET A 217 18.22 22.45 -5.36
C MET A 217 19.62 22.69 -4.76
N LYS A 218 20.16 21.74 -3.98
CA LYS A 218 21.54 21.85 -3.44
C LYS A 218 22.59 21.73 -4.56
N ASN A 219 22.27 21.01 -5.63
CA ASN A 219 23.13 20.83 -6.80
C ASN A 219 22.81 21.82 -7.93
N ALA A 220 22.02 22.88 -7.67
CA ALA A 220 21.54 23.81 -8.70
C ALA A 220 22.66 24.44 -9.54
N GLU A 221 23.83 24.68 -8.95
CA GLU A 221 25.00 25.23 -9.64
C GLU A 221 25.51 24.32 -10.77
N GLU A 222 25.38 22.99 -10.65
CA GLU A 222 25.74 22.04 -11.71
C GLU A 222 24.87 22.20 -12.96
N PHE A 223 23.64 22.72 -12.77
CA PHE A 223 22.71 23.05 -13.85
C PHE A 223 22.87 24.50 -14.34
N GLY A 224 23.88 25.23 -13.86
CA GLY A 224 24.08 26.65 -14.17
C GLY A 224 23.05 27.57 -13.53
N ILE A 225 22.40 27.14 -12.45
CA ILE A 225 21.41 27.93 -11.70
C ILE A 225 22.07 28.48 -10.44
N GLU A 226 22.27 29.79 -10.41
CA GLU A 226 22.76 30.51 -9.23
C GLU A 226 21.59 30.88 -8.31
N ILE A 227 21.69 30.53 -7.02
CA ILE A 227 20.68 30.86 -6.01
C ILE A 227 21.26 31.93 -5.07
N GLU A 228 20.64 33.11 -5.05
CA GLU A 228 21.01 34.16 -4.10
C GLU A 228 20.56 33.79 -2.68
N GLY A 229 21.53 33.55 -1.78
CA GLY A 229 21.29 33.27 -0.37
C GLY A 229 21.08 31.79 -0.04
N LYS A 230 20.74 31.49 1.22
CA LYS A 230 20.53 30.11 1.67
C LYS A 230 19.10 29.65 1.36
N ALA A 231 18.97 28.61 0.55
CA ALA A 231 17.70 27.98 0.31
C ALA A 231 17.19 27.29 1.59
N ASN A 232 16.03 27.72 2.10
CA ASN A 232 15.47 27.26 3.37
C ASN A 232 14.42 26.16 3.15
N VAL A 233 14.65 24.98 3.71
CA VAL A 233 13.70 23.87 3.69
C VAL A 233 12.62 24.09 4.75
N ASN A 234 11.37 24.26 4.33
CA ASN A 234 10.23 24.36 5.25
C ASN A 234 9.59 22.97 5.45
N PHE A 235 10.00 22.28 6.51
CA PHE A 235 9.52 20.93 6.81
C PHE A 235 8.00 20.88 7.09
N GLY A 236 7.44 21.90 7.77
CA GLY A 236 6.00 21.97 8.00
C GLY A 236 5.18 21.96 6.71
N ARG A 237 5.62 22.68 5.68
CA ARG A 237 5.00 22.67 4.33
C ARG A 237 5.21 21.35 3.59
N ILE A 238 6.34 20.68 3.77
CA ILE A 238 6.57 19.33 3.22
C ILE A 238 5.56 18.35 3.81
N MET A 239 5.36 18.38 5.13
CA MET A 239 4.42 17.52 5.82
C MET A 239 2.96 17.85 5.47
N GLU A 240 2.60 19.12 5.35
CA GLU A 240 1.28 19.58 4.86
C GLU A 240 1.01 19.09 3.43
N ARG A 241 2.00 19.21 2.54
CA ARG A 241 1.94 18.68 1.18
C ARG A 241 1.70 17.17 1.15
N MET A 242 2.38 16.41 2.02
CA MET A 242 2.17 14.97 2.14
C MET A 242 0.72 14.65 2.55
N ARG A 243 0.21 15.31 3.60
CA ARG A 243 -1.15 15.10 4.09
C ARG A 243 -2.20 15.42 3.03
N ARG A 244 -2.01 16.53 2.29
CA ARG A 244 -2.88 16.91 1.17
C ARG A 244 -2.92 15.86 0.06
N LEU A 245 -1.77 15.28 -0.32
CA LEU A 245 -1.75 14.21 -1.32
C LEU A 245 -2.41 12.94 -0.81
N ARG A 246 -2.14 12.55 0.44
CA ARG A 246 -2.76 11.38 1.09
C ARG A 246 -4.28 11.51 1.09
N ALA A 247 -4.81 12.67 1.49
CA ALA A 247 -6.24 12.98 1.46
C ALA A 247 -6.84 13.00 0.04
N LYS A 248 -6.06 13.36 -0.98
CA LYS A 248 -6.48 13.31 -2.39
C LYS A 248 -6.63 11.87 -2.92
N ILE A 249 -5.83 10.93 -2.41
CA ILE A 249 -5.83 9.52 -2.81
C ILE A 249 -6.88 8.71 -2.04
N ALA A 250 -7.13 9.07 -0.77
CA ALA A 250 -8.05 8.40 0.15
C ALA A 250 -9.47 8.06 -0.36
N PRO A 251 -10.12 8.82 -1.27
CA PRO A 251 -11.44 8.45 -1.77
C PRO A 251 -11.52 7.03 -2.37
N ALA A 252 -10.40 6.52 -2.91
CA ALA A 252 -10.31 5.18 -3.47
C ALA A 252 -10.49 4.06 -2.44
N ASP A 253 -10.19 4.33 -1.17
CA ASP A 253 -10.25 3.36 -0.07
C ASP A 253 -11.39 3.68 0.92
N SER A 254 -12.21 4.69 0.62
CA SER A 254 -13.23 5.20 1.55
C SER A 254 -14.37 4.20 1.84
N ALA A 255 -14.93 4.27 3.04
CA ALA A 255 -16.07 3.44 3.43
C ALA A 255 -17.30 3.68 2.52
N LYS A 256 -17.51 4.92 2.08
CA LYS A 256 -18.58 5.29 1.14
C LYS A 256 -18.43 4.61 -0.23
N ARG A 257 -17.21 4.54 -0.78
CA ARG A 257 -16.97 3.84 -2.05
C ARG A 257 -17.29 2.36 -1.91
N TYR A 258 -16.79 1.71 -0.86
CA TYR A 258 -16.98 0.28 -0.65
C TYR A 258 -18.45 -0.12 -0.41
N THR A 259 -19.19 0.69 0.35
CA THR A 259 -20.63 0.50 0.53
C THR A 259 -21.43 0.69 -0.76
N GLY A 260 -21.07 1.71 -1.56
CA GLY A 260 -21.60 1.90 -2.91
C GLY A 260 -21.39 0.69 -3.81
N LEU A 261 -20.24 0.03 -3.70
CA LEU A 261 -19.87 -1.16 -4.49
C LEU A 261 -20.51 -2.48 -4.04
N GLY A 262 -21.34 -2.52 -2.99
CA GLY A 262 -21.91 -3.80 -2.53
C GLY A 262 -21.47 -4.29 -1.15
N VAL A 263 -20.45 -3.67 -0.56
CA VAL A 263 -19.78 -4.22 0.62
C VAL A 263 -20.44 -3.73 1.90
N ASN A 264 -20.70 -4.63 2.86
CA ASN A 264 -21.11 -4.25 4.21
C ASN A 264 -19.85 -3.94 5.03
N VAL A 265 -19.53 -2.66 5.19
CA VAL A 265 -18.35 -2.21 5.95
C VAL A 265 -18.71 -2.06 7.43
N PHE A 266 -18.03 -2.80 8.29
CA PHE A 266 -18.14 -2.73 9.75
C PHE A 266 -16.87 -2.06 10.31
N GLN A 267 -17.03 -1.05 11.16
CA GLN A 267 -15.92 -0.39 11.83
C GLN A 267 -15.80 -0.89 13.26
N GLY A 268 -14.82 -1.76 13.52
CA GLY A 268 -14.59 -2.32 14.83
C GLY A 268 -13.64 -3.51 14.81
N HIS A 269 -13.38 -4.02 16.01
CA HIS A 269 -12.48 -5.16 16.20
C HIS A 269 -13.18 -6.48 15.90
N ALA A 270 -12.54 -7.32 15.08
CA ALA A 270 -13.04 -8.64 14.71
C ALA A 270 -12.47 -9.72 15.64
N ARG A 271 -13.33 -10.63 16.12
CA ARG A 271 -12.91 -11.86 16.82
C ARG A 271 -13.68 -13.08 16.33
N PHE A 272 -13.00 -14.20 16.15
CA PHE A 272 -13.66 -15.45 15.81
C PHE A 272 -14.43 -15.99 17.02
N THR A 273 -15.68 -16.41 16.79
CA THR A 273 -16.51 -17.06 17.84
C THR A 273 -16.75 -18.54 17.56
N SER A 274 -16.44 -19.00 16.35
CA SER A 274 -16.45 -20.41 15.93
C SER A 274 -15.71 -20.57 14.59
N LYS A 275 -15.65 -21.80 14.07
CA LYS A 275 -15.03 -22.14 12.77
C LYS A 275 -15.59 -21.40 11.54
N ASN A 276 -16.73 -20.73 11.65
CA ASN A 276 -17.36 -20.02 10.52
C ASN A 276 -18.14 -18.75 10.91
N THR A 277 -17.83 -18.17 12.08
CA THR A 277 -18.49 -16.95 12.57
C THR A 277 -17.47 -16.00 13.18
N VAL A 278 -17.52 -14.75 12.76
CA VAL A 278 -16.79 -13.61 13.37
C VAL A 278 -17.79 -12.77 14.14
N GLU A 279 -17.35 -12.09 15.19
CA GLU A 279 -18.10 -11.06 15.89
C GLU A 279 -17.37 -9.72 15.79
N VAL A 280 -18.13 -8.64 15.58
CA VAL A 280 -17.68 -7.25 15.59
C VAL A 280 -18.77 -6.40 16.27
N ASN A 281 -18.40 -5.58 17.26
CA ASN A 281 -19.34 -4.73 18.00
C ASN A 281 -20.59 -5.48 18.52
N GLY A 282 -20.41 -6.73 19.00
CA GLY A 282 -21.50 -7.61 19.45
C GLY A 282 -22.35 -8.22 18.33
N LYS A 283 -22.14 -7.84 17.07
CA LYS A 283 -22.83 -8.37 15.89
C LYS A 283 -22.12 -9.62 15.37
N ARG A 284 -22.87 -10.71 15.17
CA ARG A 284 -22.35 -11.99 14.66
C ARG A 284 -22.47 -12.11 13.15
N LEU A 285 -21.36 -12.32 12.47
CA LEU A 285 -21.27 -12.46 11.01
C LEU A 285 -20.92 -13.90 10.64
N LYS A 286 -21.91 -14.67 10.19
CA LYS A 286 -21.71 -16.03 9.66
C LYS A 286 -21.18 -15.96 8.23
N PHE A 287 -20.22 -16.82 7.89
CA PHE A 287 -19.61 -16.80 6.55
C PHE A 287 -19.53 -18.18 5.87
N ALA A 288 -19.52 -18.15 4.54
CA ALA A 288 -19.12 -19.29 3.72
C ALA A 288 -17.59 -19.38 3.59
N LYS A 289 -16.93 -18.26 3.29
CA LYS A 289 -15.48 -18.10 3.25
C LYS A 289 -15.04 -16.86 4.04
N CYS A 290 -13.81 -16.88 4.55
CA CYS A 290 -13.20 -15.75 5.23
C CYS A 290 -11.79 -15.50 4.68
N ILE A 291 -11.43 -14.23 4.51
CA ILE A 291 -10.05 -13.80 4.23
C ILE A 291 -9.55 -12.98 5.41
N ILE A 292 -8.42 -13.40 5.99
CA ILE A 292 -7.70 -12.64 7.02
C ILE A 292 -6.62 -11.81 6.31
N ALA A 293 -6.78 -10.50 6.34
CA ALA A 293 -5.93 -9.49 5.70
C ALA A 293 -5.47 -8.43 6.72
N THR A 294 -5.19 -8.84 7.95
CA THR A 294 -4.88 -7.96 9.09
C THR A 294 -3.50 -7.31 9.05
N GLY A 295 -2.69 -7.64 8.03
CA GLY A 295 -1.40 -7.02 7.78
C GLY A 295 -0.37 -7.30 8.88
N ALA A 296 0.51 -6.33 9.10
CA ALA A 296 1.56 -6.35 10.10
C ALA A 296 1.73 -4.97 10.72
N ARG A 297 2.43 -4.90 11.86
CA ARG A 297 2.83 -3.67 12.57
C ARG A 297 4.34 -3.58 12.70
N ALA A 298 4.87 -2.42 13.05
CA ALA A 298 6.30 -2.27 13.34
C ALA A 298 6.73 -3.24 14.46
N PHE A 299 7.85 -3.93 14.25
CA PHE A 299 8.47 -4.73 15.30
C PHE A 299 9.32 -3.83 16.19
N VAL A 300 8.96 -3.73 17.46
CA VAL A 300 9.71 -2.97 18.47
C VAL A 300 10.67 -3.92 19.19
N PRO A 301 12.00 -3.76 19.05
CA PRO A 301 12.97 -4.59 19.74
C PRO A 301 12.83 -4.49 21.27
N PRO A 302 13.10 -5.56 22.03
CA PRO A 302 13.01 -5.56 23.49
C PRO A 302 14.24 -4.88 24.13
N ILE A 303 14.49 -3.62 23.77
CA ILE A 303 15.57 -2.80 24.33
C ILE A 303 15.07 -2.18 25.65
N PRO A 304 15.82 -2.28 26.77
CA PRO A 304 15.44 -1.65 28.03
C PRO A 304 15.19 -0.14 27.88
N GLY A 305 14.05 0.33 28.38
CA GLY A 305 13.65 1.74 28.36
C GLY A 305 13.04 2.24 27.05
N LEU A 306 13.12 1.46 25.95
CA LEU A 306 12.59 1.90 24.65
C LEU A 306 11.06 2.06 24.65
N LYS A 307 10.32 1.23 25.39
CA LYS A 307 8.85 1.30 25.41
C LYS A 307 8.33 2.53 26.14
N GLU A 308 9.15 3.08 27.03
CA GLU A 308 8.86 4.21 27.91
C GLU A 308 9.20 5.56 27.26
N VAL A 309 9.82 5.55 26.07
CA VAL A 309 10.26 6.72 25.32
C VAL A 309 9.26 7.01 24.18
N PRO A 310 9.05 8.28 23.78
CA PRO A 310 8.23 8.62 22.62
C PRO A 310 8.94 8.32 21.29
N TYR A 311 9.26 7.04 21.03
CA TYR A 311 9.83 6.63 19.75
C TYR A 311 8.80 6.71 18.62
N LEU A 312 9.31 6.89 17.41
CA LEU A 312 8.54 6.87 16.18
C LEU A 312 8.58 5.48 15.55
N THR A 313 7.50 5.12 14.89
CA THR A 313 7.49 4.02 13.91
C THR A 313 6.89 4.54 12.61
N ASN A 314 6.66 3.68 11.62
CA ASN A 314 5.94 4.09 10.42
C ASN A 314 4.53 4.65 10.75
N SER A 315 3.89 4.23 11.85
CA SER A 315 2.57 4.74 12.24
C SER A 315 2.59 6.19 12.75
N SER A 316 3.67 6.63 13.40
CA SER A 316 3.74 7.94 14.06
C SER A 316 4.67 8.93 13.38
N LEU A 317 5.64 8.47 12.57
CA LEU A 317 6.59 9.34 11.86
C LEU A 317 5.92 10.43 11.04
N PHE A 318 4.81 10.09 10.37
CA PHE A 318 4.12 11.00 9.46
C PHE A 318 3.26 12.06 10.16
N ASN A 319 3.24 12.06 11.50
CA ASN A 319 2.58 13.07 12.32
C ASN A 319 3.52 14.22 12.72
N LEU A 320 4.82 14.12 12.42
CA LEU A 320 5.76 15.20 12.71
C LEU A 320 5.37 16.50 11.98
N THR A 321 5.50 17.62 12.67
CA THR A 321 5.27 18.97 12.13
C THR A 321 6.55 19.80 12.08
N GLU A 322 7.57 19.39 12.84
CA GLU A 322 8.86 20.05 12.96
C GLU A 322 9.97 19.07 12.58
N LEU A 323 11.04 19.59 11.97
CA LEU A 323 12.19 18.80 11.60
C LEU A 323 13.04 18.56 12.85
N PRO A 324 13.32 17.31 13.24
CA PRO A 324 14.24 17.04 14.34
C PRO A 324 15.66 17.50 13.99
N GLU A 325 16.35 18.13 14.94
CA GLU A 325 17.76 18.52 14.74
C GLU A 325 18.65 17.28 14.67
N VAL A 326 18.51 16.34 15.62
CA VAL A 326 19.18 15.05 15.62
C VAL A 326 18.17 13.91 15.53
N PHE A 327 18.22 13.15 14.44
CA PHE A 327 17.30 12.06 14.13
C PHE A 327 18.00 10.71 14.18
N GLY A 328 17.63 9.88 15.16
CA GLY A 328 18.12 8.50 15.25
C GLY A 328 17.23 7.53 14.48
N VAL A 329 17.84 6.54 13.82
CA VAL A 329 17.12 5.46 13.13
C VAL A 329 17.66 4.10 13.59
N ILE A 330 16.80 3.20 14.05
CA ILE A 330 17.14 1.82 14.40
C ILE A 330 16.67 0.88 13.28
N GLY A 331 17.61 0.28 12.56
CA GLY A 331 17.37 -0.67 11.49
C GLY A 331 17.65 -0.09 10.10
N SER A 332 18.58 -0.71 9.37
CA SER A 332 19.07 -0.35 8.02
C SER A 332 18.32 -1.05 6.88
N GLY A 333 17.09 -1.52 7.14
CA GLY A 333 16.20 -2.05 6.11
C GLY A 333 15.60 -0.94 5.22
N PRO A 334 14.77 -1.29 4.22
CA PRO A 334 14.23 -0.34 3.23
C PRO A 334 13.59 0.92 3.84
N ILE A 335 12.72 0.75 4.85
CA ILE A 335 12.07 1.89 5.54
C ILE A 335 13.10 2.81 6.21
N GLY A 336 14.10 2.21 6.87
CA GLY A 336 15.12 2.95 7.60
C GLY A 336 15.99 3.79 6.68
N VAL A 337 16.47 3.22 5.57
CA VAL A 337 17.32 3.94 4.61
C VAL A 337 16.54 4.99 3.81
N GLU A 338 15.31 4.71 3.41
CA GLU A 338 14.44 5.70 2.74
C GLU A 338 14.24 6.94 3.64
N MET A 339 13.90 6.71 4.92
CA MET A 339 13.64 7.82 5.84
C MET A 339 14.92 8.51 6.30
N ALA A 340 16.03 7.79 6.50
CA ALA A 340 17.31 8.38 6.82
C ALA A 340 17.76 9.38 5.74
N GLN A 341 17.69 8.97 4.46
CA GLN A 341 18.05 9.84 3.34
C GLN A 341 17.13 11.07 3.26
N CYS A 342 15.81 10.88 3.46
CA CYS A 342 14.86 12.00 3.45
C CYS A 342 15.21 13.05 4.50
N PHE A 343 15.35 12.63 5.76
CA PHE A 343 15.59 13.55 6.88
C PHE A 343 16.97 14.21 6.79
N ALA A 344 18.00 13.50 6.31
CA ALA A 344 19.32 14.08 6.07
C ALA A 344 19.26 15.17 4.99
N ARG A 345 18.57 14.89 3.87
CA ARG A 345 18.36 15.89 2.81
C ARG A 345 17.59 17.11 3.31
N PHE A 346 16.57 16.92 4.14
CA PHE A 346 15.80 18.02 4.76
C PHE A 346 16.61 18.87 5.75
N GLY A 347 17.72 18.34 6.28
CA GLY A 347 18.67 19.07 7.12
C GLY A 347 18.83 18.54 8.54
N SER A 348 18.24 17.40 8.89
CA SER A 348 18.51 16.73 10.17
C SER A 348 19.92 16.14 10.19
N LYS A 349 20.58 16.15 11.34
CA LYS A 349 21.71 15.26 11.62
C LYS A 349 21.17 13.85 11.84
N VAL A 350 21.39 12.96 10.87
CA VAL A 350 20.85 11.59 10.94
C VAL A 350 21.92 10.61 11.41
N VAL A 351 21.57 9.76 12.39
CA VAL A 351 22.43 8.65 12.82
C VAL A 351 21.66 7.34 12.73
N LEU A 352 22.13 6.43 11.88
CA LEU A 352 21.50 5.14 11.63
C LEU A 352 22.27 4.02 12.33
N PHE A 353 21.56 3.25 13.15
CA PHE A 353 22.07 2.15 13.94
C PHE A 353 21.60 0.82 13.39
N ASP A 354 22.52 -0.13 13.25
CA ASP A 354 22.18 -1.51 12.94
C ASP A 354 23.17 -2.50 13.61
N LEU A 355 22.70 -3.71 13.87
CA LEU A 355 23.53 -4.81 14.36
C LEU A 355 24.38 -5.42 13.22
N MET A 356 23.91 -5.30 11.98
CA MET A 356 24.56 -5.80 10.78
C MET A 356 25.74 -4.90 10.38
N GLU A 357 26.62 -5.42 9.54
CA GLU A 357 27.83 -4.72 9.08
C GLU A 357 27.58 -3.76 7.92
N LYS A 358 26.43 -3.89 7.24
CA LYS A 358 26.06 -3.16 6.03
C LYS A 358 24.57 -2.87 6.02
N ILE A 359 24.16 -1.86 5.25
CA ILE A 359 22.74 -1.60 5.00
C ILE A 359 22.13 -2.67 4.09
N LEU A 360 20.80 -2.76 4.08
CA LEU A 360 20.03 -3.61 3.17
C LEU A 360 20.64 -5.03 3.02
N PRO A 361 20.86 -5.78 4.11
CA PRO A 361 21.65 -7.02 4.09
C PRO A 361 21.02 -8.18 3.29
N ARG A 362 19.82 -7.98 2.76
CA ARG A 362 19.11 -8.93 1.88
C ARG A 362 19.21 -8.56 0.39
N GLU A 363 19.74 -7.38 0.08
CA GLU A 363 19.92 -6.90 -1.30
C GLU A 363 21.24 -7.39 -1.90
N ASP A 364 21.40 -7.15 -3.20
CA ASP A 364 22.67 -7.31 -3.90
C ASP A 364 23.75 -6.45 -3.21
N PRO A 365 24.91 -7.03 -2.83
CA PRO A 365 25.94 -6.29 -2.11
C PRO A 365 26.51 -5.10 -2.89
N ASP A 366 26.60 -5.20 -4.21
CA ASP A 366 27.09 -4.11 -5.06
C ASP A 366 26.07 -2.96 -5.06
N ALA A 367 24.78 -3.30 -5.15
CA ALA A 367 23.70 -2.32 -5.09
C ALA A 367 23.63 -1.63 -3.73
N ALA A 368 23.69 -2.39 -2.64
CA ALA A 368 23.67 -1.85 -1.28
C ALA A 368 24.86 -0.90 -1.02
N SER A 369 26.03 -1.18 -1.60
CA SER A 369 27.21 -0.32 -1.47
C SER A 369 27.02 1.05 -2.12
N ILE A 370 26.43 1.10 -3.33
CA ILE A 370 26.13 2.37 -4.02
C ILE A 370 25.19 3.23 -3.18
N ILE A 371 24.13 2.62 -2.64
CA ILE A 371 23.17 3.32 -1.78
C ILE A 371 23.81 3.79 -0.49
N GLN A 372 24.69 2.99 0.12
CA GLN A 372 25.38 3.41 1.33
C GLN A 372 26.21 4.68 1.07
N SER A 373 27.01 4.70 0.00
CA SER A 373 27.80 5.89 -0.37
C SER A 373 26.91 7.10 -0.60
N ALA A 374 25.80 6.95 -1.35
CA ALA A 374 24.86 8.04 -1.59
C ALA A 374 24.23 8.59 -0.30
N LEU A 375 23.94 7.72 0.68
CA LEU A 375 23.44 8.13 2.00
C LEU A 375 24.51 8.85 2.83
N GLU A 376 25.76 8.40 2.79
CA GLU A 376 26.89 9.05 3.47
C GLU A 376 27.12 10.46 2.90
N GLU A 377 27.07 10.62 1.58
CA GLU A 377 27.15 11.91 0.89
C GLU A 377 26.00 12.86 1.24
N ASP A 378 24.81 12.32 1.45
CA ASP A 378 23.65 13.09 1.92
C ASP A 378 23.73 13.45 3.41
N GLY A 379 24.72 12.93 4.14
CA GLY A 379 25.02 13.28 5.53
C GLY A 379 24.49 12.29 6.58
N VAL A 380 24.17 11.05 6.19
CA VAL A 380 23.77 9.98 7.13
C VAL A 380 25.01 9.39 7.80
N GLU A 381 25.07 9.44 9.14
CA GLU A 381 26.11 8.76 9.90
C GLU A 381 25.70 7.32 10.24
N PHE A 382 26.50 6.34 9.83
CA PHE A 382 26.27 4.94 10.16
C PHE A 382 26.96 4.52 11.47
N ARG A 383 26.23 3.71 12.25
CA ARG A 383 26.70 3.00 13.45
C ARG A 383 26.34 1.52 13.30
N PHE A 384 27.14 0.82 12.49
CA PHE A 384 27.05 -0.63 12.30
C PHE A 384 27.56 -1.40 13.51
N LYS A 385 27.22 -2.68 13.60
CA LYS A 385 27.61 -3.56 14.72
C LYS A 385 27.33 -2.93 16.09
N SER A 386 26.25 -2.15 16.18
CA SER A 386 25.95 -1.35 17.35
C SER A 386 24.84 -2.00 18.16
N MET A 387 25.19 -2.47 19.35
CA MET A 387 24.25 -3.05 20.31
C MET A 387 23.74 -1.95 21.23
N ILE A 388 22.46 -1.61 21.09
CA ILE A 388 21.80 -0.65 21.96
C ILE A 388 21.45 -1.34 23.28
N SER A 389 22.02 -0.86 24.38
CA SER A 389 21.85 -1.47 25.70
C SER A 389 20.73 -0.83 26.51
N LYS A 390 20.47 0.47 26.30
CA LYS A 390 19.45 1.23 27.03
C LYS A 390 19.01 2.47 26.26
N VAL A 391 17.75 2.83 26.38
CA VAL A 391 17.20 4.12 25.95
C VAL A 391 16.54 4.79 27.15
N ASP A 392 16.80 6.08 27.34
CA ASP A 392 16.22 6.91 28.39
C ASP A 392 15.54 8.14 27.76
N TYR A 393 14.50 8.65 28.42
CA TYR A 393 13.81 9.87 28.02
C TYR A 393 13.85 10.90 29.14
N ASP A 394 14.36 12.09 28.83
CA ASP A 394 14.26 13.24 29.71
C ASP A 394 13.03 14.06 29.34
N THR A 395 12.04 14.08 30.24
CA THR A 395 10.78 14.80 30.05
C THR A 395 10.92 16.32 30.08
N GLU A 396 11.95 16.86 30.74
CA GLU A 396 12.17 18.31 30.86
C GLU A 396 12.78 18.86 29.57
N SER A 397 13.89 18.26 29.12
CA SER A 397 14.52 18.65 27.85
C SER A 397 13.81 18.08 26.61
N LYS A 398 12.90 17.12 26.79
CA LYS A 398 12.25 16.33 25.74
C LYS A 398 13.22 15.60 24.81
N LYS A 399 14.40 15.25 25.31
CA LYS A 399 15.44 14.55 24.55
C LYS A 399 15.47 13.06 24.88
N ILE A 400 15.87 12.26 23.90
CA ILE A 400 16.07 10.82 24.03
C ILE A 400 17.58 10.57 24.14
N THR A 401 18.02 9.89 25.19
CA THR A 401 19.42 9.46 25.31
C THR A 401 19.52 7.97 25.06
N MET A 402 20.36 7.58 24.10
CA MET A 402 20.58 6.19 23.75
C MET A 402 22.01 5.77 24.11
N THR A 403 22.13 4.67 24.86
CA THR A 403 23.41 4.04 25.19
C THR A 403 23.62 2.82 24.31
N PHE A 404 24.79 2.74 23.67
CA PHE A 404 25.13 1.64 22.78
C PHE A 404 26.62 1.28 22.87
N THR A 405 26.95 0.04 22.51
CA THR A 405 28.33 -0.40 22.30
C THR A 405 28.51 -0.73 20.83
N GLN A 406 29.60 -0.25 20.24
CA GLN A 406 29.94 -0.49 18.84
C GLN A 406 31.09 -1.49 18.75
N ASP A 407 30.89 -2.60 18.02
CA ASP A 407 31.90 -3.63 17.78
C ASP A 407 32.58 -4.17 19.06
N GLY A 408 31.80 -4.31 20.15
CA GLY A 408 32.30 -4.75 21.46
C GLY A 408 33.19 -3.75 22.20
N GLY A 409 33.27 -2.51 21.72
CA GLY A 409 34.00 -1.42 22.35
C GLY A 409 33.33 -0.85 23.61
N SER A 410 33.82 0.29 24.07
CA SER A 410 33.26 0.99 25.24
C SER A 410 31.83 1.47 24.98
N ALA A 411 31.06 1.61 26.06
CA ALA A 411 29.73 2.19 26.00
C ALA A 411 29.83 3.66 25.56
N GLN A 412 29.03 4.02 24.56
CA GLN A 412 28.87 5.35 24.02
C GLN A 412 27.44 5.83 24.27
N THR A 413 27.25 7.14 24.30
CA THR A 413 25.93 7.75 24.43
C THR A 413 25.70 8.77 23.32
N ILE A 414 24.45 8.89 22.89
CA ILE A 414 24.02 9.93 21.97
C ILE A 414 22.67 10.49 22.44
N THR A 415 22.50 11.80 22.29
CA THR A 415 21.24 12.50 22.58
C THR A 415 20.55 12.84 21.26
N LEU A 416 19.26 12.54 21.19
CA LEU A 416 18.42 12.63 19.99
C LEU A 416 17.16 13.45 20.28
N ASP A 417 16.63 14.10 19.25
CA ASP A 417 15.31 14.74 19.28
C ASP A 417 14.18 13.76 19.04
N GLN A 418 14.39 12.87 18.07
CA GLN A 418 13.42 11.87 17.63
C GLN A 418 14.16 10.58 17.28
N LEU A 419 13.50 9.45 17.52
CA LEU A 419 14.06 8.11 17.30
C LEU A 419 13.07 7.27 16.49
N LEU A 420 13.41 6.91 15.25
CA LEU A 420 12.62 6.01 14.42
C LEU A 420 13.04 4.56 14.64
N VAL A 421 12.08 3.69 14.96
CA VAL A 421 12.26 2.24 15.04
C VAL A 421 11.74 1.60 13.75
N SER A 422 12.66 1.09 12.94
CA SER A 422 12.42 0.41 11.66
C SER A 422 13.08 -0.97 11.60
N ALA A 423 13.12 -1.68 12.74
CA ALA A 423 13.80 -2.97 12.91
C ALA A 423 13.05 -4.19 12.31
N GLY A 424 12.04 -3.97 11.47
CA GLY A 424 11.23 -5.01 10.83
C GLY A 424 9.74 -4.90 11.17
N ARG A 425 8.98 -5.92 10.78
CA ARG A 425 7.51 -5.96 10.92
C ARG A 425 7.04 -7.26 11.56
N ALA A 426 5.98 -7.19 12.35
CA ALA A 426 5.35 -8.30 13.05
C ALA A 426 3.90 -8.48 12.55
N PRO A 427 3.50 -9.67 12.05
CA PRO A 427 2.14 -9.97 11.64
C PRO A 427 1.10 -9.74 12.75
N ASN A 428 -0.08 -9.23 12.37
CA ASN A 428 -1.18 -8.98 13.30
C ASN A 428 -2.08 -10.23 13.39
N VAL A 429 -1.78 -11.10 14.36
CA VAL A 429 -2.48 -12.38 14.59
C VAL A 429 -3.12 -12.47 15.98
N GLU A 430 -2.75 -11.55 16.86
CA GLU A 430 -3.29 -11.42 18.21
C GLU A 430 -4.73 -10.91 18.19
N GLU A 431 -5.47 -11.12 19.29
CA GLU A 431 -6.83 -10.60 19.52
C GLU A 431 -7.93 -11.08 18.54
N LEU A 432 -7.59 -11.93 17.56
CA LEU A 432 -8.53 -12.50 16.60
C LEU A 432 -9.25 -13.76 17.10
N ASP A 433 -8.80 -14.37 18.20
CA ASP A 433 -9.28 -15.69 18.68
C ASP A 433 -9.14 -16.82 17.64
N LEU A 434 -8.01 -16.88 16.92
CA LEU A 434 -7.75 -17.85 15.83
C LEU A 434 -7.96 -19.32 16.22
N GLU A 435 -7.72 -19.66 17.49
CA GLU A 435 -7.95 -20.99 18.05
C GLU A 435 -9.43 -21.41 17.93
N LYS A 436 -10.38 -20.50 18.18
CA LYS A 436 -11.82 -20.78 18.05
C LYS A 436 -12.23 -21.02 16.59
N ALA A 437 -11.45 -20.49 15.65
CA ALA A 437 -11.62 -20.73 14.22
C ALA A 437 -10.91 -22.01 13.74
N GLY A 438 -10.06 -22.63 14.55
CA GLY A 438 -9.18 -23.71 14.14
C GLY A 438 -8.16 -23.27 13.09
N VAL A 439 -7.56 -22.09 13.28
CA VAL A 439 -6.53 -21.52 12.41
C VAL A 439 -5.18 -21.52 13.13
N GLU A 440 -4.19 -22.21 12.57
CA GLU A 440 -2.84 -22.23 13.09
C GLU A 440 -2.04 -20.98 12.70
N TYR A 441 -1.18 -20.53 13.61
CA TYR A 441 -0.27 -19.41 13.40
C TYR A 441 1.03 -19.62 14.19
N LYS A 442 2.10 -18.93 13.78
CA LYS A 442 3.43 -19.01 14.41
C LYS A 442 3.79 -17.69 15.07
N THR A 443 4.34 -17.76 16.28
CA THR A 443 4.84 -16.60 17.06
C THR A 443 6.37 -16.50 17.08
N LYS A 444 7.08 -17.54 16.62
CA LYS A 444 8.55 -17.60 16.50
C LYS A 444 8.97 -18.04 15.09
N GLY A 445 10.13 -17.58 14.62
CA GLY A 445 10.62 -17.84 13.25
C GLY A 445 9.90 -16.96 12.22
N PHE A 446 9.48 -17.54 11.09
CA PHE A 446 8.52 -16.89 10.19
C PHE A 446 7.17 -16.78 10.91
N ARG A 447 6.94 -15.61 11.52
CA ARG A 447 5.72 -15.30 12.28
C ARG A 447 4.54 -15.12 11.32
N GLY A 448 3.33 -15.31 11.81
CA GLY A 448 2.10 -15.08 11.05
C GLY A 448 1.23 -16.32 10.88
N LEU A 449 0.19 -16.23 10.05
CA LEU A 449 -0.71 -17.36 9.78
C LEU A 449 0.01 -18.47 9.03
N VAL A 450 -0.27 -19.71 9.40
CA VAL A 450 0.19 -20.88 8.62
C VAL A 450 -0.78 -21.09 7.47
N VAL A 451 -0.28 -20.91 6.25
CA VAL A 451 -1.04 -21.10 5.01
C VAL A 451 -0.33 -22.07 4.06
N LYS A 452 -1.12 -22.76 3.24
CA LYS A 452 -0.62 -23.50 2.09
C LYS A 452 -0.14 -22.52 1.01
N ASP A 453 0.56 -23.03 0.00
CA ASP A 453 0.93 -22.27 -1.21
C ASP A 453 -0.30 -21.73 -1.99
N THR A 454 -1.49 -22.27 -1.72
CA THR A 454 -2.79 -21.79 -2.22
C THR A 454 -3.47 -20.76 -1.31
N LEU A 455 -2.77 -20.28 -0.28
CA LEU A 455 -3.20 -19.30 0.74
C LEU A 455 -4.30 -19.78 1.72
N GLN A 456 -4.71 -21.04 1.62
CA GLN A 456 -5.67 -21.64 2.55
C GLN A 456 -5.01 -21.95 3.91
N THR A 457 -5.68 -21.62 5.02
CA THR A 457 -5.22 -21.95 6.37
C THR A 457 -5.55 -23.41 6.74
N THR A 458 -5.31 -23.80 8.00
CA THR A 458 -5.77 -25.09 8.53
C THR A 458 -7.29 -25.23 8.60
N ASN A 459 -8.03 -24.12 8.58
CA ASN A 459 -9.47 -24.13 8.35
C ASN A 459 -9.77 -23.99 6.84
N PRO A 460 -10.43 -24.97 6.19
CA PRO A 460 -10.68 -24.95 4.74
C PRO A 460 -11.62 -23.83 4.25
N LYS A 461 -12.25 -23.10 5.17
CA LYS A 461 -13.09 -21.93 4.88
C LYS A 461 -12.33 -20.61 4.99
N ILE A 462 -11.09 -20.63 5.48
CA ILE A 462 -10.34 -19.42 5.83
C ILE A 462 -9.05 -19.37 5.02
N TYR A 463 -8.73 -18.18 4.51
CA TYR A 463 -7.53 -17.88 3.74
C TYR A 463 -6.80 -16.70 4.38
N GLY A 464 -5.48 -16.65 4.25
CA GLY A 464 -4.66 -15.50 4.67
C GLY A 464 -4.06 -14.79 3.48
N VAL A 465 -3.96 -13.46 3.50
CA VAL A 465 -3.38 -12.66 2.40
C VAL A 465 -2.49 -11.53 2.93
N GLY A 466 -1.48 -11.15 2.15
CA GLY A 466 -0.55 -10.07 2.48
C GLY A 466 0.37 -10.35 3.68
N ASP A 467 0.81 -9.27 4.34
CA ASP A 467 1.86 -9.28 5.38
C ASP A 467 1.59 -10.21 6.56
N VAL A 468 0.34 -10.60 6.80
CA VAL A 468 -0.02 -11.48 7.92
C VAL A 468 0.51 -12.91 7.73
N CYS A 469 0.82 -13.32 6.50
CA CYS A 469 1.21 -14.70 6.18
C CYS A 469 2.28 -14.85 5.11
N LEU A 470 2.73 -13.76 4.46
CA LEU A 470 3.68 -13.81 3.35
C LEU A 470 5.01 -13.12 3.68
N PRO A 471 6.14 -13.65 3.17
CA PRO A 471 7.47 -13.09 3.45
C PRO A 471 7.75 -11.78 2.71
N TYR A 472 7.16 -11.61 1.54
CA TYR A 472 7.23 -10.37 0.75
C TYR A 472 6.11 -9.44 1.18
N GLN A 473 6.45 -8.47 2.05
CA GLN A 473 5.51 -7.54 2.66
C GLN A 473 5.33 -6.29 1.79
N PHE A 474 4.78 -6.49 0.59
CA PHE A 474 4.55 -5.43 -0.40
C PHE A 474 3.07 -5.29 -0.76
N THR A 475 2.64 -4.06 -1.09
CA THR A 475 1.26 -3.78 -1.48
C THR A 475 0.79 -4.60 -2.67
N HIS A 476 1.60 -4.71 -3.73
CA HIS A 476 1.30 -5.53 -4.91
C HIS A 476 1.33 -7.04 -4.59
N MET A 477 2.08 -7.48 -3.58
CA MET A 477 2.01 -8.85 -3.09
C MET A 477 0.69 -9.12 -2.35
N ALA A 478 0.20 -8.16 -1.56
CA ALA A 478 -1.10 -8.25 -0.93
C ALA A 478 -2.24 -8.31 -1.98
N ASP A 479 -2.14 -7.53 -3.06
CA ASP A 479 -3.08 -7.61 -4.20
C ASP A 479 -3.03 -8.96 -4.92
N ALA A 480 -1.84 -9.42 -5.33
CA ALA A 480 -1.67 -10.70 -6.02
C ALA A 480 -2.18 -11.88 -5.16
N SER A 481 -1.85 -11.89 -3.86
CA SER A 481 -2.32 -12.91 -2.93
C SER A 481 -3.84 -12.84 -2.70
N ALA A 482 -4.45 -11.65 -2.67
CA ALA A 482 -5.90 -11.50 -2.61
C ALA A 482 -6.61 -12.10 -3.84
N LYS A 483 -6.08 -11.87 -5.04
CA LYS A 483 -6.58 -12.48 -6.29
C LYS A 483 -6.48 -14.01 -6.26
N ILE A 484 -5.34 -14.55 -5.85
CA ILE A 484 -5.13 -16.01 -5.72
C ILE A 484 -6.07 -16.61 -4.67
N ALA A 485 -6.13 -16.02 -3.47
CA ALA A 485 -6.98 -16.52 -2.38
C ALA A 485 -8.45 -16.48 -2.78
N PHE A 486 -8.91 -15.41 -3.42
CA PHE A 486 -10.27 -15.29 -3.92
C PHE A 486 -10.59 -16.41 -4.94
N ARG A 487 -9.77 -16.58 -5.98
CA ARG A 487 -9.93 -17.65 -6.99
C ARG A 487 -9.94 -19.03 -6.36
N ASN A 488 -8.97 -19.33 -5.49
CA ASN A 488 -8.85 -20.61 -4.79
C ASN A 488 -10.00 -20.84 -3.79
N SER A 489 -10.63 -19.79 -3.28
CA SER A 489 -11.79 -19.89 -2.39
C SER A 489 -13.08 -20.24 -3.13
N MET A 490 -13.20 -19.82 -4.40
CA MET A 490 -14.38 -20.01 -5.24
C MET A 490 -14.27 -21.23 -6.16
N PHE A 491 -13.09 -21.52 -6.70
CA PHE A 491 -12.85 -22.53 -7.73
C PHE A 491 -11.76 -23.53 -7.30
N PRO A 492 -12.06 -24.49 -6.41
CA PRO A 492 -11.05 -25.39 -5.83
C PRO A 492 -10.39 -26.34 -6.85
N VAL A 493 -10.91 -26.45 -8.08
CA VAL A 493 -10.41 -27.35 -9.14
C VAL A 493 -9.22 -26.75 -9.88
N VAL A 494 -9.11 -25.42 -9.96
CA VAL A 494 -7.99 -24.70 -10.60
C VAL A 494 -7.26 -23.94 -9.49
N SER A 495 -6.22 -24.57 -8.94
CA SER A 495 -5.47 -23.97 -7.82
C SER A 495 -4.27 -23.17 -8.31
N GLU A 496 -4.31 -21.87 -8.05
CA GLU A 496 -3.17 -20.98 -8.24
C GLU A 496 -2.25 -21.03 -7.03
N LYS A 497 -0.95 -20.88 -7.28
CA LYS A 497 0.12 -21.04 -6.30
C LYS A 497 0.93 -19.77 -6.20
N VAL A 498 1.18 -19.32 -4.98
CA VAL A 498 2.00 -18.14 -4.69
C VAL A 498 3.44 -18.34 -5.15
N SER A 499 3.98 -19.55 -5.02
CA SER A 499 5.34 -19.92 -5.45
C SER A 499 5.63 -19.72 -6.95
N LYS A 500 4.60 -19.50 -7.77
CA LYS A 500 4.74 -19.21 -9.21
C LYS A 500 4.79 -17.72 -9.54
N LEU A 501 4.58 -16.84 -8.56
CA LEU A 501 4.58 -15.41 -8.79
C LEU A 501 6.00 -14.91 -9.05
N ILE A 502 6.10 -13.99 -10.00
CA ILE A 502 7.29 -13.19 -10.27
C ILE A 502 7.07 -11.87 -9.55
N ILE A 503 7.81 -11.65 -8.47
CA ILE A 503 7.57 -10.55 -7.54
C ILE A 503 8.72 -9.55 -7.69
N PRO A 504 8.49 -8.39 -8.31
CA PRO A 504 9.46 -7.29 -8.27
C PRO A 504 9.36 -6.53 -6.96
N TRP A 505 10.41 -5.80 -6.59
CA TRP A 505 10.37 -4.81 -5.52
C TRP A 505 11.33 -3.67 -5.78
N CYS A 506 11.13 -2.58 -5.05
CA CYS A 506 11.96 -1.38 -5.11
C CYS A 506 12.16 -0.80 -3.71
N THR A 507 13.40 -0.39 -3.42
CA THR A 507 13.75 0.51 -2.31
C THR A 507 13.98 1.89 -2.92
N TYR A 508 13.18 2.86 -2.49
CA TYR A 508 13.03 4.15 -3.17
C TYR A 508 13.98 5.23 -2.63
N THR A 509 15.23 4.84 -2.38
CA THR A 509 16.33 5.80 -2.18
C THR A 509 16.60 6.56 -3.49
N SER A 510 17.61 7.41 -3.49
CA SER A 510 18.14 8.08 -4.68
C SER A 510 19.65 7.85 -4.70
N PRO A 511 20.17 6.98 -5.60
CA PRO A 511 19.42 6.23 -6.61
C PRO A 511 18.50 5.14 -6.01
N GLU A 512 17.56 4.61 -6.79
CA GLU A 512 16.68 3.50 -6.37
C GLU A 512 17.39 2.16 -6.56
N ILE A 513 17.06 1.16 -5.72
CA ILE A 513 17.36 -0.25 -6.01
C ILE A 513 16.06 -0.94 -6.37
N SER A 514 16.03 -1.62 -7.51
CA SER A 514 14.92 -2.51 -7.86
C SER A 514 15.42 -3.90 -8.24
N HIS A 515 14.65 -4.91 -7.87
CA HIS A 515 15.01 -6.29 -8.12
C HIS A 515 13.78 -7.14 -8.50
N VAL A 516 14.00 -8.17 -9.31
CA VAL A 516 13.03 -9.23 -9.60
C VAL A 516 13.74 -10.57 -9.78
N GLY A 517 13.14 -11.65 -9.29
CA GLY A 517 13.68 -13.01 -9.46
C GLY A 517 14.67 -13.41 -8.37
N ALA A 518 15.66 -14.23 -8.74
CA ALA A 518 16.64 -14.78 -7.81
C ALA A 518 17.96 -13.99 -7.81
N TYR A 519 18.56 -13.84 -6.64
CA TYR A 519 19.95 -13.40 -6.50
C TYR A 519 20.94 -14.55 -6.75
N GLU A 520 22.18 -14.19 -7.08
CA GLU A 520 23.33 -15.09 -7.22
C GLU A 520 23.44 -16.07 -6.04
N LYS A 521 23.39 -15.55 -4.80
CA LYS A 521 23.45 -16.35 -3.57
C LYS A 521 22.35 -17.42 -3.50
N GLU A 522 21.12 -17.09 -3.90
CA GLU A 522 20.02 -18.06 -3.87
C GLU A 522 20.18 -19.16 -4.93
N LEU A 523 20.81 -18.84 -6.05
CA LEU A 523 21.11 -19.79 -7.11
C LEU A 523 22.25 -20.72 -6.71
N ASP A 524 23.29 -20.18 -6.05
CA ASP A 524 24.38 -20.96 -5.47
C ASP A 524 23.88 -21.93 -4.41
N GLU A 525 23.02 -21.48 -3.49
CA GLU A 525 22.38 -22.33 -2.47
C GLU A 525 21.53 -23.46 -3.07
N LYS A 526 21.00 -23.27 -4.29
CA LYS A 526 20.20 -24.26 -5.03
C LYS A 526 21.01 -25.07 -6.05
N ASP A 527 22.32 -24.86 -6.14
CA ASP A 527 23.22 -25.41 -7.16
C ASP A 527 22.70 -25.24 -8.60
N ILE A 528 22.07 -24.08 -8.87
CA ILE A 528 21.61 -23.71 -10.21
C ILE A 528 22.76 -22.96 -10.89
N LYS A 529 23.30 -23.49 -12.00
CA LYS A 529 24.32 -22.77 -12.78
C LYS A 529 23.72 -21.57 -13.52
N TYR A 530 24.36 -20.42 -13.39
CA TYR A 530 23.93 -19.16 -14.01
C TYR A 530 25.09 -18.41 -14.66
N GLU A 531 24.73 -17.40 -15.44
CA GLU A 531 25.63 -16.40 -16.03
C GLU A 531 25.11 -15.01 -15.68
N VAL A 532 26.01 -14.06 -15.45
CA VAL A 532 25.70 -12.68 -15.03
C VAL A 532 26.09 -11.71 -16.14
N TRP A 533 25.21 -10.76 -16.43
CA TRP A 533 25.39 -9.75 -17.47
C TRP A 533 25.15 -8.37 -16.88
N ILE A 534 26.15 -7.49 -16.96
CA ILE A 534 26.12 -6.18 -16.33
C ILE A 534 26.32 -5.09 -17.38
N ALA A 535 25.49 -4.05 -17.31
CA ALA A 535 25.69 -2.77 -17.98
C ALA A 535 25.82 -1.67 -16.92
N SER A 536 26.97 -1.00 -16.89
CA SER A 536 27.20 0.19 -16.05
C SER A 536 26.45 1.39 -16.63
N LEU A 537 25.85 2.20 -15.77
CA LEU A 537 25.22 3.46 -16.17
C LEU A 537 26.25 4.57 -16.44
N GLU A 538 27.52 4.40 -16.06
CA GLU A 538 28.61 5.33 -16.39
C GLU A 538 28.78 5.56 -17.90
N HIS A 539 28.32 4.59 -18.70
CA HIS A 539 28.37 4.63 -20.17
C HIS A 539 26.98 4.81 -20.80
N ASN A 540 25.95 5.08 -20.02
CA ASN A 540 24.61 5.34 -20.51
C ASN A 540 24.42 6.84 -20.72
N ASP A 541 24.27 7.28 -21.97
CA ASP A 541 24.17 8.70 -22.32
C ASP A 541 23.07 9.44 -21.56
N ARG A 542 21.90 8.80 -21.32
CA ARG A 542 20.82 9.43 -20.54
C ARG A 542 21.24 9.63 -19.09
N ALA A 543 21.83 8.62 -18.46
CA ALA A 543 22.29 8.71 -17.07
C ALA A 543 23.38 9.77 -16.90
N ILE A 544 24.32 9.85 -17.85
CA ILE A 544 25.38 10.87 -17.86
C ILE A 544 24.78 12.28 -17.99
N LEU A 545 23.82 12.48 -18.89
CA LEU A 545 23.17 13.78 -19.09
C LEU A 545 22.36 14.25 -17.88
N GLU A 546 21.83 13.32 -17.08
CA GLU A 546 21.09 13.64 -15.85
C GLU A 546 22.02 13.82 -14.64
N GLY A 547 23.29 13.40 -14.71
CA GLY A 547 24.21 13.39 -13.58
C GLY A 547 24.03 12.20 -12.62
N ASP A 548 23.17 11.24 -12.97
CA ASP A 548 22.79 10.08 -12.15
C ASP A 548 23.33 8.77 -12.75
N ASN A 549 24.64 8.71 -13.01
CA ASN A 549 25.30 7.60 -13.69
C ASN A 549 26.01 6.59 -12.76
N ASP A 550 25.96 6.80 -11.45
CA ASP A 550 26.41 5.84 -10.45
C ASP A 550 25.36 4.75 -10.23
N GLY A 551 25.43 3.72 -11.07
CA GLY A 551 24.47 2.62 -11.05
C GLY A 551 24.73 1.57 -12.12
N PHE A 552 23.88 0.55 -12.15
CA PHE A 552 24.00 -0.54 -13.11
C PHE A 552 22.67 -1.26 -13.36
N VAL A 553 22.62 -1.99 -14.47
CA VAL A 553 21.66 -3.07 -14.71
C VAL A 553 22.42 -4.40 -14.69
N LYS A 554 22.04 -5.30 -13.79
CA LYS A 554 22.54 -6.67 -13.66
C LYS A 554 21.42 -7.64 -14.03
N LEU A 555 21.64 -8.47 -15.03
CA LEU A 555 20.73 -9.55 -15.45
C LEU A 555 21.39 -10.90 -15.17
N ILE A 556 20.62 -11.86 -14.67
CA ILE A 556 21.08 -13.22 -14.39
C ILE A 556 20.31 -14.17 -15.30
N SER A 557 21.01 -15.00 -16.05
CA SER A 557 20.40 -16.04 -16.89
C SER A 557 20.84 -17.44 -16.48
N LYS A 558 20.01 -18.44 -16.76
CA LYS A 558 20.37 -19.83 -16.57
C LYS A 558 21.47 -20.23 -17.56
N ALA A 559 22.57 -20.80 -17.06
CA ALA A 559 23.73 -21.14 -17.87
C ALA A 559 23.36 -22.03 -19.07
N GLY A 560 23.88 -21.67 -20.25
CA GLY A 560 23.61 -22.39 -21.50
C GLY A 560 22.24 -22.13 -22.14
N THR A 561 21.42 -21.26 -21.54
CA THR A 561 20.12 -20.83 -22.08
C THR A 561 20.00 -19.31 -22.01
N ASP A 562 18.99 -18.73 -22.67
CA ASP A 562 18.68 -17.30 -22.56
C ASP A 562 17.58 -17.01 -21.52
N THR A 563 17.19 -17.99 -20.70
CA THR A 563 16.14 -17.82 -19.68
C THR A 563 16.62 -16.90 -18.56
N ILE A 564 15.87 -15.82 -18.32
CA ILE A 564 16.13 -14.85 -17.25
C ILE A 564 15.72 -15.48 -15.90
N LEU A 565 16.64 -15.47 -14.95
CA LEU A 565 16.44 -15.97 -13.58
C LEU A 565 16.24 -14.84 -12.57
N GLY A 566 16.84 -13.68 -12.82
CA GLY A 566 16.67 -12.49 -11.99
C GLY A 566 17.33 -11.26 -12.57
N ALA A 567 17.06 -10.11 -11.98
CA ALA A 567 17.68 -8.84 -12.33
C ALA A 567 17.72 -7.89 -11.14
N THR A 568 18.80 -7.12 -11.05
CA THR A 568 18.97 -6.00 -10.12
C THR A 568 19.26 -4.74 -10.94
N ILE A 569 18.57 -3.65 -10.64
CA ILE A 569 18.77 -2.34 -11.27
C ILE A 569 19.04 -1.32 -10.17
N VAL A 570 20.10 -0.53 -10.33
CA VAL A 570 20.42 0.63 -9.51
C VAL A 570 20.43 1.85 -10.43
N ALA A 571 19.43 2.72 -10.28
CA ALA A 571 19.21 3.88 -11.13
C ALA A 571 18.19 4.82 -10.47
N GLU A 572 18.14 6.11 -10.85
CA GLU A 572 17.14 7.04 -10.30
C GLU A 572 15.67 6.63 -10.61
N ASN A 573 15.45 5.88 -11.70
CA ASN A 573 14.13 5.34 -12.10
C ASN A 573 14.07 3.79 -12.10
N ALA A 574 14.84 3.13 -11.22
CA ALA A 574 14.92 1.66 -11.21
C ALA A 574 13.55 0.98 -11.03
N GLY A 575 12.66 1.57 -10.22
CA GLY A 575 11.32 1.05 -9.94
C GLY A 575 10.42 0.96 -11.16
N ASP A 576 10.58 1.89 -12.11
CA ASP A 576 9.86 1.84 -13.38
C ASP A 576 10.56 0.89 -14.37
N MET A 577 11.90 0.93 -14.43
CA MET A 577 12.72 0.09 -15.33
C MET A 577 12.53 -1.41 -15.08
N ILE A 578 12.45 -1.85 -13.82
CA ILE A 578 12.33 -3.28 -13.46
C ILE A 578 11.06 -3.94 -14.01
N SER A 579 10.04 -3.13 -14.34
CA SER A 579 8.78 -3.61 -14.92
C SER A 579 9.00 -4.28 -16.28
N GLU A 580 9.95 -3.80 -17.08
CA GLU A 580 10.27 -4.42 -18.38
C GLU A 580 10.79 -5.85 -18.18
N VAL A 581 11.73 -6.05 -17.26
CA VAL A 581 12.27 -7.38 -16.95
C VAL A 581 11.20 -8.28 -16.34
N SER A 582 10.34 -7.72 -15.47
CA SER A 582 9.23 -8.46 -14.87
C SER A 582 8.27 -8.99 -15.93
N VAL A 583 7.91 -8.16 -16.92
CA VAL A 583 7.08 -8.58 -18.07
C VAL A 583 7.79 -9.62 -18.91
N ALA A 584 9.09 -9.43 -19.20
CA ALA A 584 9.88 -10.38 -19.96
C ALA A 584 9.89 -11.77 -19.29
N MET A 585 10.17 -11.82 -17.98
CA MET A 585 10.13 -13.07 -17.20
C MET A 585 8.73 -13.69 -17.18
N GLN A 586 7.68 -12.89 -16.99
CA GLN A 586 6.29 -13.37 -16.95
C GLN A 586 5.81 -13.93 -18.29
N ALA A 587 6.31 -13.37 -19.39
CA ALA A 587 6.03 -13.82 -20.75
C ALA A 587 6.94 -14.98 -21.22
N GLY A 588 7.94 -15.37 -20.43
CA GLY A 588 8.95 -16.37 -20.82
C GLY A 588 9.89 -15.88 -21.93
N MET A 589 10.09 -14.57 -22.05
CA MET A 589 11.02 -13.95 -22.98
C MET A 589 12.45 -14.11 -22.48
N GLY A 590 13.35 -14.61 -23.34
CA GLY A 590 14.77 -14.75 -23.03
C GLY A 590 15.61 -13.51 -23.36
N LEU A 591 16.85 -13.46 -22.85
CA LEU A 591 17.82 -12.39 -23.08
C LEU A 591 18.07 -12.11 -24.57
N LYS A 592 18.02 -13.13 -25.42
CA LYS A 592 18.18 -12.95 -26.86
C LYS A 592 17.11 -12.02 -27.42
N ALA A 593 15.84 -12.27 -27.10
CA ALA A 593 14.74 -11.43 -27.55
C ALA A 593 14.85 -10.02 -26.94
N LEU A 594 15.10 -9.94 -25.64
CA LEU A 594 15.25 -8.67 -24.91
C LEU A 594 16.35 -7.78 -25.52
N SER A 595 17.50 -8.36 -25.89
CA SER A 595 18.61 -7.63 -26.51
C SER A 595 18.31 -7.05 -27.90
N THR A 596 17.24 -7.52 -28.56
CA THR A 596 16.81 -7.06 -29.89
C THR A 596 15.64 -6.10 -29.86
N VAL A 597 15.02 -5.89 -28.69
CA VAL A 597 13.96 -4.90 -28.51
C VAL A 597 14.55 -3.51 -28.72
N ILE A 598 13.95 -2.73 -29.62
CA ILE A 598 14.35 -1.35 -29.86
C ILE A 598 13.89 -0.50 -28.66
N HIS A 599 14.85 0.07 -27.94
CA HIS A 599 14.59 1.02 -26.87
C HIS A 599 14.65 2.45 -27.42
N PRO A 600 13.78 3.37 -26.96
CA PRO A 600 13.93 4.78 -27.26
C PRO A 600 15.30 5.30 -26.79
N TYR A 601 15.94 6.14 -27.60
CA TYR A 601 17.24 6.74 -27.30
C TYR A 601 17.13 8.27 -27.17
N PRO A 602 17.75 8.88 -26.15
CA PRO A 602 18.47 8.25 -25.03
C PRO A 602 17.52 7.92 -23.85
N THR A 603 17.63 6.72 -23.27
CA THR A 603 16.93 6.33 -22.02
C THR A 603 17.84 5.52 -21.09
N GLN A 604 17.64 5.61 -19.77
CA GLN A 604 18.34 4.75 -18.80
C GLN A 604 17.99 3.27 -19.03
N ALA A 605 16.72 2.99 -19.42
CA ALA A 605 16.24 1.65 -19.73
C ALA A 605 17.04 0.95 -20.84
N ASP A 606 17.68 1.67 -21.77
CA ASP A 606 18.57 1.06 -22.78
C ASP A 606 19.70 0.21 -22.17
N ALA A 607 20.09 0.47 -20.91
CA ALA A 607 21.03 -0.38 -20.17
C ALA A 607 20.54 -1.83 -20.02
N ILE A 608 19.22 -2.08 -19.98
CA ILE A 608 18.64 -3.44 -19.98
C ILE A 608 18.99 -4.16 -21.28
N ARG A 609 18.79 -3.50 -22.43
CA ARG A 609 19.17 -4.04 -23.74
C ARG A 609 20.67 -4.28 -23.85
N ILE A 610 21.50 -3.36 -23.33
CA ILE A 610 22.97 -3.48 -23.35
C ILE A 610 23.42 -4.68 -22.50
N ALA A 611 22.88 -4.83 -21.28
CA ALA A 611 23.16 -5.97 -20.42
C ALA A 611 22.76 -7.28 -21.10
N ALA A 612 21.55 -7.35 -21.65
CA ALA A 612 21.08 -8.52 -22.41
C ALA A 612 21.94 -8.79 -23.66
N GLY A 613 22.46 -7.75 -24.32
CA GLY A 613 23.38 -7.86 -25.45
C GLY A 613 24.71 -8.54 -25.13
N GLY A 614 25.13 -8.55 -23.86
CA GLY A 614 26.27 -9.34 -23.38
C GLY A 614 26.15 -10.81 -23.75
N PHE A 615 24.94 -11.37 -23.62
CA PHE A 615 24.62 -12.76 -24.00
C PHE A 615 24.88 -13.05 -25.48
N ASN A 616 24.66 -12.09 -26.39
CA ASN A 616 24.91 -12.31 -27.82
C ASN A 616 26.40 -12.32 -28.16
N LYS A 617 27.25 -11.62 -27.39
CA LYS A 617 28.70 -11.56 -27.64
C LYS A 617 29.38 -12.92 -27.42
N THR A 618 28.87 -13.74 -26.49
CA THR A 618 29.40 -15.10 -26.24
C THR A 618 29.06 -16.09 -27.36
N ARG A 619 28.05 -15.78 -28.20
CA ARG A 619 27.68 -16.58 -29.38
C ARG A 619 28.54 -16.31 -30.62
N LEU A 620 29.35 -15.24 -30.63
CA LEU A 620 30.37 -15.02 -31.66
C LEU A 620 31.55 -15.97 -31.43
N THR A 621 31.33 -17.26 -31.72
CA THR A 621 32.36 -18.30 -31.58
C THR A 621 33.57 -17.96 -32.46
N PRO A 622 34.77 -18.49 -32.17
CA PRO A 622 35.94 -18.31 -33.03
C PRO A 622 35.68 -18.70 -34.50
N GLY A 623 34.88 -19.75 -34.73
CA GLY A 623 34.44 -20.17 -36.06
C GLY A 623 33.53 -19.16 -36.75
N THR A 624 32.53 -18.64 -36.03
CA THR A 624 31.62 -17.59 -36.56
C THR A 624 32.36 -16.29 -36.81
N LYS A 625 33.28 -15.88 -35.93
CA LYS A 625 34.15 -14.71 -36.13
C LYS A 625 35.05 -14.89 -37.35
N ARG A 626 35.62 -16.09 -37.55
CA ARG A 626 36.45 -16.39 -38.74
C ARG A 626 35.63 -16.32 -40.02
N LEU A 627 34.43 -16.92 -40.03
CA LEU A 627 33.50 -16.86 -41.17
C LEU A 627 33.09 -15.42 -41.49
N LEU A 628 32.69 -14.63 -40.48
CA LEU A 628 32.34 -13.22 -40.66
C LEU A 628 33.53 -12.41 -41.17
N LYS A 629 34.74 -12.62 -40.64
CA LYS A 629 35.97 -11.99 -41.16
C LYS A 629 36.22 -12.36 -42.62
N THR A 630 36.01 -13.62 -42.99
CA THR A 630 36.13 -14.08 -44.39
C THR A 630 35.08 -13.45 -45.30
N ILE A 631 33.83 -13.33 -44.85
CA ILE A 631 32.76 -12.66 -45.63
C ILE A 631 33.07 -11.17 -45.81
N ILE A 632 33.57 -10.50 -44.76
CA ILE A 632 33.97 -9.09 -44.83
C ILE A 632 35.19 -8.93 -45.75
N SER A 633 36.18 -9.81 -45.68
CA SER A 633 37.37 -9.77 -46.54
C SER A 633 37.09 -10.14 -47.99
N LEU A 634 35.97 -10.80 -48.30
CA LEU A 634 35.50 -11.09 -49.66
C LEU A 634 34.65 -9.96 -50.25
N ARG A 635 34.23 -8.99 -49.43
CA ARG A 635 33.46 -7.81 -49.84
C ARG A 635 34.30 -6.54 -49.94
N ASN A 636 35.51 -6.56 -49.39
CA ASN A 636 36.61 -5.66 -49.73
C ASN A 636 37.37 -6.26 -50.92
#